data_AF-A0A3E0PA63-F1
#
_entry.id   AF-A0A3E0PA63-F1
#
_cell.length_a   1.000
_cell.length_b   1.000
_cell.length_c   1.000
_cell.angle_alpha   90.00
_cell.angle_beta   90.00
_cell.angle_gamma   90.00
#
_symmetry.space_group_name_H-M   'P 1'
#
loop_
_entity.id
_entity.type
_entity.pdbx_description
1 polymer ?
#
loop_
_entity_poly.entity_id
_entity_poly.type
_entity_poly.pdbx_seq_one_letter_code
_entity_poly.pdbx_strand_id
1 'polypeptide(L)'
;MKSTILRIHIWLGVLVSVPVLAWAVSGFLYALPNTVEGGKVEVIDRSRVRVAPVEAIENANRFADRELPTTALTLLMRDGAPYYQSIGGMGADSILINAETGEVLKTPQPNAATRFFRQAHFYYFAGSWQVTLLLLFSALAALSAASGIYLNIIYWFGGAAKKRTEFAEE
;
A
#
# COMPACT_ATOMS: atom_id res chain seq x y z
N MET A 1 32.27 -22.20 -4.81
CA MET A 1 31.43 -21.40 -3.88
C MET A 1 30.98 -20.06 -4.46
N LYS A 2 31.87 -19.12 -4.81
CA LYS A 2 31.48 -17.77 -5.29
C LYS A 2 30.55 -17.77 -6.52
N SER A 3 30.83 -18.63 -7.51
CA SER A 3 29.98 -18.79 -8.71
C SER A 3 28.58 -19.34 -8.40
N THR A 4 28.46 -20.31 -7.48
CA THR A 4 27.17 -20.87 -7.05
C THR A 4 26.32 -19.84 -6.32
N ILE A 5 26.92 -19.09 -5.37
CA ILE A 5 26.24 -18.03 -4.62
C ILE A 5 25.78 -16.92 -5.58
N LEU A 6 26.61 -16.54 -6.56
CA LEU A 6 26.23 -15.57 -7.59
C LEU A 6 25.03 -16.05 -8.42
N ARG A 7 25.03 -17.32 -8.87
CA ARG A 7 23.89 -17.89 -9.62
C ARG A 7 22.62 -17.90 -8.79
N ILE A 8 22.70 -18.29 -7.52
CA ILE A 8 21.56 -18.27 -6.59
C ILE A 8 21.06 -16.83 -6.39
N HIS A 9 21.96 -15.87 -6.20
CA HIS A 9 21.60 -14.46 -6.06
C HIS A 9 20.89 -13.91 -7.31
N ILE A 10 21.36 -14.25 -8.50
CA ILE A 10 20.70 -13.83 -9.76
C ILE A 10 19.27 -14.36 -9.83
N TRP A 11 19.06 -15.66 -9.57
CA TRP A 11 17.71 -16.24 -9.57
C TRP A 11 16.82 -15.64 -8.49
N LEU A 12 17.36 -15.45 -7.29
CA LEU A 12 16.66 -14.79 -6.19
C LEU A 12 16.28 -13.35 -6.56
N GLY A 13 17.18 -12.60 -7.19
CA GLY A 13 16.94 -11.25 -7.70
C GLY A 13 15.83 -11.19 -8.73
N VAL A 14 15.81 -12.11 -9.69
CA VAL A 14 14.73 -12.21 -10.70
C VAL A 14 13.39 -12.48 -10.02
N LEU A 15 13.32 -13.48 -9.14
CA LEU A 15 12.08 -13.86 -8.43
C LEU A 15 11.54 -12.74 -7.56
N VAL A 16 12.41 -11.97 -6.89
CA VAL A 16 12.02 -10.84 -6.04
C VAL A 16 11.66 -9.60 -6.86
N SER A 17 12.31 -9.38 -8.01
CA SER A 17 12.12 -8.15 -8.79
C SER A 17 10.70 -7.99 -9.32
N VAL A 18 10.01 -9.08 -9.66
CA VAL A 18 8.65 -9.03 -10.21
C VAL A 18 7.63 -8.50 -9.19
N PRO A 19 7.49 -9.09 -7.97
CA PRO A 19 6.57 -8.56 -6.97
C PRO A 19 6.96 -7.17 -6.48
N VAL A 20 8.27 -6.87 -6.35
CA VAL A 20 8.74 -5.54 -5.96
C VAL A 20 8.41 -4.50 -7.03
N LEU A 21 8.59 -4.83 -8.31
CA LEU A 21 8.26 -3.93 -9.41
C LEU A 21 6.74 -3.69 -9.47
N ALA A 22 5.92 -4.73 -9.33
CA ALA A 22 4.47 -4.59 -9.28
C ALA A 22 4.02 -3.71 -8.09
N TRP A 23 4.60 -3.93 -6.91
CA TRP A 23 4.34 -3.12 -5.72
C TRP A 23 4.77 -1.66 -5.90
N ALA A 24 5.97 -1.41 -6.44
CA ALA A 24 6.50 -0.08 -6.67
C ALA A 24 5.72 0.70 -7.73
N VAL A 25 5.41 0.07 -8.87
CA VAL A 25 4.63 0.69 -9.96
C VAL A 25 3.21 0.99 -9.49
N SER A 26 2.55 0.06 -8.81
CA SER A 26 1.21 0.29 -8.27
C SER A 26 1.19 1.41 -7.22
N GLY A 27 2.17 1.44 -6.31
CA GLY A 27 2.30 2.49 -5.31
C GLY A 27 2.60 3.86 -5.90
N PHE A 28 3.49 3.92 -6.89
CA PHE A 28 3.79 5.15 -7.61
C PHE A 28 2.55 5.71 -8.31
N LEU A 29 1.86 4.88 -9.10
CA LEU A 29 0.62 5.30 -9.78
C LEU A 29 -0.47 5.70 -8.79
N TYR A 30 -0.57 5.01 -7.64
CA TYR A 30 -1.51 5.34 -6.59
C TYR A 30 -1.24 6.71 -5.96
N ALA A 31 0.03 7.09 -5.78
CA ALA A 31 0.43 8.38 -5.23
C ALA A 31 0.24 9.55 -6.20
N LEU A 32 0.13 9.29 -7.50
CA LEU A 32 -0.08 10.35 -8.48
C LEU A 32 -1.52 10.89 -8.41
N PRO A 33 -1.69 12.23 -8.32
CA PRO A 33 -3.01 12.85 -8.29
C PRO A 33 -3.86 12.38 -9.47
N ASN A 34 -5.11 12.01 -9.19
CA ASN A 34 -6.13 11.69 -10.18
C ASN A 34 -5.82 10.51 -11.11
N THR A 35 -4.76 9.74 -10.83
CA THR A 35 -4.32 8.64 -11.71
C THR A 35 -5.07 7.34 -11.41
N VAL A 36 -5.35 7.03 -10.14
CA VAL A 36 -6.02 5.78 -9.74
C VAL A 36 -7.44 5.99 -9.22
N GLU A 37 -7.68 7.01 -8.40
CA GLU A 37 -9.00 7.24 -7.79
C GLU A 37 -9.83 8.30 -8.54
N GLY A 38 -9.19 9.05 -9.45
CA GLY A 38 -9.79 10.23 -10.08
C GLY A 38 -10.13 11.32 -9.05
N GLY A 39 -10.70 12.43 -9.52
CA GLY A 39 -11.23 13.49 -8.66
C GLY A 39 -10.46 14.81 -8.73
N LYS A 40 -10.89 15.78 -7.93
CA LYS A 40 -10.15 17.02 -7.68
C LYS A 40 -9.94 17.10 -6.17
N VAL A 41 -8.75 17.56 -5.76
CA VAL A 41 -8.52 17.91 -4.36
C VAL A 41 -9.29 19.21 -4.12
N GLU A 42 -10.38 19.10 -3.38
CA GLU A 42 -11.23 20.22 -3.00
C GLU A 42 -11.05 20.53 -1.51
N VAL A 43 -10.90 21.81 -1.18
CA VAL A 43 -10.80 22.26 0.20
C VAL A 43 -12.18 22.21 0.83
N ILE A 44 -12.26 21.66 2.04
CA ILE A 44 -13.52 21.63 2.80
C ILE A 44 -13.85 23.04 3.27
N ASP A 45 -14.96 23.57 2.80
CA ASP A 45 -15.58 24.77 3.37
C ASP A 45 -16.32 24.40 4.65
N ARG A 46 -15.77 24.84 5.79
CA ARG A 46 -16.29 24.55 7.12
C ARG A 46 -17.70 25.10 7.34
N SER A 47 -18.10 26.17 6.63
CA SER A 47 -19.43 26.75 6.76
C SER A 47 -20.55 25.84 6.23
N ARG A 48 -20.18 24.87 5.38
CA ARG A 48 -21.09 23.88 4.81
C ARG A 48 -21.29 22.67 5.72
N VAL A 49 -20.39 22.44 6.68
CA VAL A 49 -20.49 21.32 7.63
C VAL A 49 -21.50 21.67 8.71
N ARG A 50 -22.63 20.94 8.73
CA ARG A 50 -23.74 21.15 9.67
C ARG A 50 -23.95 19.98 10.62
N VAL A 51 -23.55 18.79 10.20
CA VAL A 51 -23.69 17.55 10.99
C VAL A 51 -22.49 17.40 11.92
N ALA A 52 -22.75 17.17 13.20
CA ALA A 52 -21.69 16.90 14.16
C ALA A 52 -21.10 15.48 13.96
N PRO A 53 -19.82 15.24 14.29
CA PRO A 53 -19.22 13.90 14.18
C PRO A 53 -20.00 12.79 14.91
N VAL A 54 -20.58 13.10 16.07
CA VAL A 54 -21.41 12.16 16.84
C VAL A 54 -22.70 11.81 16.10
N GLU A 55 -23.38 12.81 15.53
CA GLU A 55 -24.60 12.62 14.73
C GLU A 55 -24.31 11.81 13.46
N ALA A 56 -23.14 12.00 12.83
CA ALA A 56 -22.73 11.22 11.68
C ALA A 56 -22.56 9.73 12.03
N ILE A 57 -21.96 9.41 13.18
CA ILE A 57 -21.84 8.03 13.67
C ILE A 57 -23.21 7.43 13.96
N GLU A 58 -24.09 8.18 14.64
CA GLU A 58 -25.44 7.74 14.93
C GLU A 58 -26.25 7.47 13.65
N ASN A 59 -26.15 8.36 12.66
CA ASN A 59 -26.80 8.19 11.37
C ASN A 59 -26.27 6.95 10.62
N ALA A 60 -24.96 6.69 10.69
CA ALA A 60 -24.35 5.49 10.11
C ALA A 60 -24.84 4.20 10.79
N ASN A 61 -24.88 4.20 12.13
CA ASN A 61 -25.39 3.07 12.91
C ASN A 61 -26.87 2.81 12.61
N ARG A 62 -27.68 3.87 12.53
CA ARG A 62 -29.10 3.78 12.19
C ARG A 62 -29.29 3.22 10.78
N PHE A 63 -28.50 3.67 9.81
CA PHE A 63 -28.55 3.14 8.44
C PHE A 63 -28.13 1.67 8.35
N ALA A 64 -27.17 1.26 9.17
CA ALA A 64 -26.68 -0.12 9.23
C ALA A 64 -27.56 -1.07 10.07
N ASP A 65 -28.57 -0.53 10.76
CA ASP A 65 -29.42 -1.25 11.73
C ASP A 65 -28.63 -1.97 12.84
N ARG A 66 -27.45 -1.43 13.18
CA ARG A 66 -26.57 -1.93 14.23
C ARG A 66 -25.51 -0.91 14.60
N GLU A 67 -24.88 -1.10 15.75
CA GLU A 67 -23.66 -0.38 16.07
C GLU A 67 -22.51 -0.85 15.16
N LEU A 68 -21.94 0.09 14.40
CA LEU A 68 -20.78 -0.17 13.57
C LEU A 68 -19.51 -0.07 14.41
N PRO A 69 -18.54 -0.98 14.23
CA PRO A 69 -17.24 -0.91 14.90
C PRO A 69 -16.37 0.18 14.25
N THR A 70 -16.85 1.42 14.29
CA THR A 70 -16.23 2.59 13.66
C THR A 70 -14.90 2.86 14.35
N THR A 71 -13.81 2.74 13.59
CA THR A 71 -12.45 2.99 14.06
C THR A 71 -11.88 4.31 13.55
N ALA A 72 -12.45 4.84 12.47
CA ALA A 72 -12.11 6.14 11.94
C ALA A 72 -13.34 6.84 11.35
N LEU A 73 -13.41 8.16 11.52
CA LEU A 73 -14.37 9.04 10.88
C LEU A 73 -13.58 10.14 10.14
N THR A 74 -13.60 10.10 8.81
CA THR A 74 -12.82 11.03 7.98
C THR A 74 -13.74 12.02 7.30
N LEU A 75 -13.49 13.32 7.48
CA LEU A 75 -14.19 14.37 6.73
C LEU A 75 -13.46 14.60 5.39
N LEU A 76 -14.18 14.50 4.28
CA LEU A 76 -13.63 14.61 2.93
C LEU A 76 -14.60 15.31 1.97
N MET A 77 -14.08 15.89 0.89
CA MET A 77 -14.91 16.39 -0.21
C MET A 77 -15.19 15.29 -1.21
N ARG A 78 -16.44 15.21 -1.68
CA ARG A 78 -16.88 14.30 -2.72
C ARG A 78 -17.97 14.96 -3.55
N ASP A 79 -17.81 14.93 -4.87
CA ASP A 79 -18.80 15.43 -5.82
C ASP A 79 -19.29 16.86 -5.49
N GLY A 80 -18.36 17.72 -5.03
CA GLY A 80 -18.64 19.11 -4.65
C GLY A 80 -19.24 19.32 -3.26
N ALA A 81 -19.44 18.28 -2.45
CA ALA A 81 -20.01 18.38 -1.10
C ALA A 81 -19.12 17.69 -0.02
N PRO A 82 -19.16 18.14 1.24
CA PRO A 82 -18.44 17.52 2.34
C PRO A 82 -19.19 16.27 2.83
N TYR A 83 -18.44 15.20 3.08
CA TYR A 83 -18.94 13.93 3.63
C TYR A 83 -18.07 13.46 4.78
N TYR A 84 -18.71 12.89 5.81
CA TYR A 84 -18.02 11.99 6.72
C TYR A 84 -18.00 10.58 6.13
N GLN A 85 -16.82 9.96 6.10
CA GLN A 85 -16.66 8.55 5.83
C GLN A 85 -16.41 7.82 7.15
N SER A 86 -17.40 7.05 7.59
CA SER A 86 -17.27 6.13 8.73
C SER A 86 -16.64 4.83 8.24
N ILE A 87 -15.53 4.43 8.87
CA ILE A 87 -14.74 3.25 8.49
C ILE A 87 -14.68 2.28 9.68
N GLY A 88 -15.23 1.09 9.48
CA GLY A 88 -15.14 -0.03 10.43
C GLY A 88 -13.78 -0.71 10.45
N GLY A 89 -13.55 -1.57 11.45
CA GLY A 89 -12.30 -2.36 11.55
C GLY A 89 -11.91 -3.06 10.25
N MET A 90 -10.65 -2.90 9.82
CA MET A 90 -10.09 -3.38 8.55
C MET A 90 -10.79 -2.87 7.27
N GLY A 91 -11.58 -1.80 7.34
CA GLY A 91 -12.24 -1.20 6.16
C GLY A 91 -13.44 -1.99 5.63
N ALA A 92 -13.95 -2.98 6.39
CA ALA A 92 -15.02 -3.88 5.97
C ALA A 92 -16.38 -3.16 5.82
N ASP A 93 -16.64 -2.15 6.66
CA ASP A 93 -17.83 -1.33 6.59
C ASP A 93 -17.41 0.11 6.30
N SER A 94 -17.80 0.64 5.15
CA SER A 94 -17.60 2.05 4.82
C SER A 94 -18.92 2.69 4.43
N ILE A 95 -19.31 3.72 5.18
CA ILE A 95 -20.55 4.47 4.97
C ILE A 95 -20.20 5.95 4.82
N LEU A 96 -20.85 6.60 3.86
CA LEU A 96 -20.74 8.04 3.63
C LEU A 96 -21.95 8.74 4.23
N ILE A 97 -21.70 9.84 4.95
CA ILE A 97 -22.73 10.69 5.54
C ILE A 97 -22.48 12.09 5.00
N ASN A 98 -23.44 12.66 4.29
CA ASN A 98 -23.36 14.03 3.82
C ASN A 98 -23.27 14.96 5.05
N ALA A 99 -22.18 15.70 5.17
CA ALA A 99 -21.91 16.53 6.33
C ALA A 99 -22.75 17.82 6.35
N GLU A 100 -23.44 18.16 5.25
CA GLU A 100 -24.38 19.29 5.18
C GLU A 100 -25.81 18.87 5.53
N THR A 101 -26.25 17.69 5.07
CA THR A 101 -27.65 17.26 5.15
C THR A 101 -27.92 16.11 6.12
N GLY A 102 -26.90 15.34 6.48
CA GLY A 102 -27.03 14.11 7.27
C GLY A 102 -27.47 12.89 6.46
N GLU A 103 -27.67 13.03 5.14
CA GLU A 103 -28.04 11.93 4.26
C GLU A 103 -26.96 10.85 4.24
N VAL A 104 -27.37 9.59 4.35
CA VAL A 104 -26.46 8.44 4.41
C VAL A 104 -26.48 7.69 3.09
N LEU A 105 -25.28 7.41 2.56
CA LEU A 105 -25.05 6.68 1.33
C LEU A 105 -24.09 5.52 1.61
N LYS A 106 -24.33 4.37 0.96
CA LYS A 106 -23.29 3.34 0.90
C LYS A 106 -22.10 3.87 0.12
N THR A 107 -20.89 3.62 0.61
CA THR A 107 -19.68 3.94 -0.15
C THR A 107 -19.75 3.19 -1.50
N PRO A 108 -19.77 3.90 -2.63
CA PRO A 108 -19.84 3.25 -3.93
C PRO A 108 -18.59 2.41 -4.15
N GLN A 109 -18.78 1.28 -4.81
CA GLN A 109 -17.68 0.36 -5.09
C GLN A 109 -16.66 1.05 -6.02
N PRO A 110 -15.35 0.90 -5.74
CA PRO A 110 -14.33 1.43 -6.63
C PRO A 110 -14.44 0.81 -8.03
N ASN A 111 -14.08 1.58 -9.04
CA ASN A 111 -14.05 1.08 -10.42
C ASN A 111 -13.02 -0.06 -10.57
N ALA A 112 -13.05 -0.78 -11.71
CA ALA A 112 -12.17 -1.93 -11.92
C ALA A 112 -10.66 -1.59 -11.82
N ALA A 113 -10.25 -0.43 -12.31
CA ALA A 113 -8.87 0.02 -12.26
C ALA A 113 -8.43 0.34 -10.81
N THR A 114 -9.23 1.13 -10.09
CA THR A 114 -8.99 1.46 -8.68
C THR A 114 -8.94 0.19 -7.82
N ARG A 115 -9.85 -0.76 -8.07
CA ARG A 115 -9.81 -2.07 -7.40
C ARG A 115 -8.52 -2.82 -7.69
N PHE A 116 -8.11 -2.90 -8.95
CA PHE A 116 -6.87 -3.58 -9.33
C PHE A 116 -5.65 -2.97 -8.64
N PHE A 117 -5.48 -1.65 -8.69
CA PHE A 117 -4.32 -0.99 -8.07
C PHE A 117 -4.33 -1.10 -6.54
N ARG A 118 -5.49 -0.93 -5.87
CA ARG A 118 -5.60 -1.15 -4.42
C ARG A 118 -5.27 -2.60 -4.05
N GLN A 119 -5.80 -3.56 -4.81
CA GLN A 119 -5.54 -4.97 -4.54
C GLN A 119 -4.08 -5.35 -4.81
N ALA A 120 -3.50 -4.86 -5.90
CA ALA A 120 -2.11 -5.15 -6.27
C ALA A 120 -1.12 -4.54 -5.27
N HIS A 121 -1.33 -3.30 -4.85
CA HIS A 121 -0.43 -2.60 -3.95
C HIS A 121 -0.44 -3.18 -2.52
N PHE A 122 -1.63 -3.57 -2.04
CA PHE A 122 -1.79 -4.11 -0.68
C PHE A 122 -1.89 -5.65 -0.62
N TYR A 123 -1.79 -6.33 -1.75
CA TYR A 123 -2.02 -7.77 -1.89
C TYR A 123 -3.42 -8.24 -1.45
N TYR A 124 -4.43 -7.36 -1.41
CA TYR A 124 -5.79 -7.76 -0.99
C TYR A 124 -6.41 -8.81 -1.92
N PHE A 125 -5.98 -8.91 -3.19
CA PHE A 125 -6.44 -9.97 -4.10
C PHE A 125 -6.11 -11.38 -3.58
N ALA A 126 -5.07 -11.50 -2.74
CA ALA A 126 -4.62 -12.79 -2.23
C ALA A 126 -5.47 -13.31 -1.06
N GLY A 127 -6.44 -12.54 -0.56
CA GLY A 127 -7.31 -12.94 0.55
C GLY A 127 -6.49 -13.38 1.77
N SER A 128 -6.78 -14.57 2.30
CA SER A 128 -6.06 -15.14 3.45
C SER A 128 -4.56 -15.37 3.20
N TRP A 129 -4.12 -15.45 1.93
CA TRP A 129 -2.71 -15.59 1.57
C TRP A 129 -1.94 -14.28 1.62
N GLN A 130 -2.61 -13.13 1.76
CA GLN A 130 -1.98 -11.81 1.79
C GLN A 130 -0.81 -11.76 2.77
N VAL A 131 -1.03 -12.16 4.02
CA VAL A 131 -0.01 -12.12 5.09
C VAL A 131 1.14 -13.08 4.75
N THR A 132 0.82 -14.30 4.32
CA THR A 132 1.82 -15.30 3.96
C THR A 132 2.71 -14.86 2.80
N LEU A 133 2.11 -14.33 1.73
CA LEU A 133 2.85 -13.81 0.57
C LEU A 133 3.71 -12.60 0.95
N LEU A 134 3.18 -11.70 1.78
CA LEU A 134 3.93 -10.56 2.28
C LEU A 134 5.17 -11.00 3.06
N LEU A 135 5.02 -11.95 3.98
CA LEU A 135 6.13 -12.51 4.76
C LEU A 135 7.16 -13.20 3.85
N LEU A 136 6.69 -14.02 2.91
CA LEU A 136 7.56 -14.75 1.97
C LEU A 136 8.35 -13.79 1.08
N PHE A 137 7.70 -12.84 0.42
CA PHE A 137 8.37 -11.88 -0.45
C PHE A 137 9.30 -10.94 0.33
N SER A 138 8.94 -10.57 1.56
CA SER A 138 9.83 -9.80 2.44
C SER A 138 11.09 -10.60 2.80
N ALA A 139 10.95 -11.88 3.14
CA ALA A 139 12.08 -12.76 3.43
C ALA A 139 12.99 -12.94 2.20
N LEU A 140 12.41 -13.20 1.03
CA LEU A 140 13.17 -13.33 -0.21
C LEU A 140 13.89 -12.03 -0.58
N ALA A 141 13.25 -10.87 -0.40
CA ALA A 141 13.87 -9.57 -0.62
C ALA A 141 15.04 -9.31 0.34
N ALA A 142 14.87 -9.64 1.63
CA ALA A 142 15.94 -9.54 2.63
C ALA A 142 17.13 -10.45 2.28
N LEU A 143 16.88 -11.69 1.87
CA LEU A 143 17.91 -12.61 1.41
C LEU A 143 18.61 -12.11 0.14
N SER A 144 17.87 -11.49 -0.79
CA SER A 144 18.42 -10.89 -2.00
C SER A 144 19.37 -9.74 -1.65
N ALA A 145 18.95 -8.83 -0.77
CA ALA A 145 19.77 -7.73 -0.29
C ALA A 145 21.03 -8.24 0.44
N ALA A 146 20.88 -9.19 1.37
CA ALA A 146 21.99 -9.75 2.13
C ALA A 146 23.02 -10.46 1.23
N SER A 147 22.56 -11.26 0.27
CA SER A 147 23.46 -11.93 -0.69
C SER A 147 24.14 -10.93 -1.63
N GLY A 148 23.47 -9.85 -2.05
CA GLY A 148 24.07 -8.77 -2.82
C GLY A 148 25.16 -8.02 -2.04
N ILE A 149 24.92 -7.70 -0.76
CA ILE A 149 25.91 -7.08 0.13
C ILE A 149 27.13 -8.00 0.29
N TYR A 150 26.90 -9.29 0.58
CA TYR A 150 27.97 -10.28 0.73
C TYR A 150 28.83 -10.40 -0.53
N LEU A 151 28.20 -10.48 -1.71
CA LEU A 151 28.92 -10.54 -2.98
C LEU A 151 29.73 -9.27 -3.24
N ASN A 152 29.17 -8.09 -2.98
CA ASN A 152 29.90 -6.82 -3.09
C ASN A 152 31.12 -6.79 -2.17
N ILE A 153 30.98 -7.18 -0.90
CA ILE A 153 32.10 -7.25 0.06
C ILE A 153 33.19 -8.19 -0.47
N ILE A 154 32.83 -9.39 -0.93
CA ILE A 154 33.81 -10.37 -1.41
C ILE A 154 34.50 -9.92 -2.69
N TYR A 155 33.76 -9.32 -3.63
CA TYR A 155 34.35 -8.92 -4.91
C TYR A 155 35.19 -7.65 -4.78
N TRP A 156 34.77 -6.66 -4.00
CA TRP A 156 35.57 -5.47 -3.76
C TRP A 156 36.78 -5.72 -2.85
N PHE A 157 36.59 -6.33 -1.67
CA PHE A 157 37.70 -6.50 -0.73
C PHE A 157 38.54 -7.75 -1.04
N GLY A 158 37.93 -8.83 -1.53
CA GLY A 158 38.67 -10.03 -1.93
C GLY A 158 39.43 -9.87 -3.25
N GLY A 159 38.94 -9.03 -4.17
CA GLY A 159 39.65 -8.67 -5.40
C GLY A 159 40.81 -7.70 -5.14
N ALA A 160 40.62 -6.72 -4.27
CA ALA A 160 41.66 -5.77 -3.86
C ALA A 160 42.80 -6.46 -3.09
N ALA A 161 42.49 -7.42 -2.21
CA ALA A 161 43.50 -8.21 -1.51
C ALA A 161 44.34 -9.07 -2.48
N LYS A 162 43.70 -9.72 -3.46
CA LYS A 162 44.40 -10.56 -4.44
C LYS A 162 45.29 -9.74 -5.40
N LYS A 163 44.85 -8.56 -5.83
CA LYS A 163 45.67 -7.63 -6.62
C LYS A 163 46.90 -7.15 -5.83
N ARG A 164 46.74 -6.83 -4.53
CA ARG A 164 47.86 -6.38 -3.70
C ARG A 164 48.94 -7.43 -3.51
N THR A 165 48.58 -8.71 -3.44
CA THR A 165 49.56 -9.80 -3.34
C THR A 165 50.30 -10.05 -4.66
N GLU A 166 49.61 -9.95 -5.82
CA GLU A 166 50.27 -10.09 -7.13
C GLU A 166 51.29 -8.98 -7.40
N PHE A 167 51.03 -7.73 -6.98
CA PHE A 167 51.99 -6.61 -7.13
C PHE A 167 53.08 -6.55 -6.04
N ALA A 168 53.00 -7.39 -5.00
CA ALA A 168 54.03 -7.43 -3.95
C ALA A 168 55.07 -8.55 -4.16
N GLU A 169 54.84 -9.42 -5.16
CA GLU A 169 55.75 -10.51 -5.54
C GLU A 169 56.50 -10.23 -6.86
N GLU A 170 56.32 -9.05 -7.47
CA GLU A 170 57.17 -8.49 -8.55
C GLU A 170 58.19 -7.49 -7.98
#